data_AF-A0AAU4YW70-F1
#
_entry.id   AF-A0AAU4YW70-F1
#
_cell.length_a   1.000
_cell.length_b   1.000
_cell.length_c   1.000
_cell.angle_alpha   90.00
_cell.angle_beta   90.00
_cell.angle_gamma   90.00
#
_symmetry.space_group_name_H-M   'P 1'
#
loop_
_entity.id
_entity.type
_entity.pdbx_description
1 polymer ?
#
loop_
_entity_poly.entity_id
_entity_poly.type
_entity_poly.pdbx_seq_one_letter_code
_entity_poly.pdbx_strand_id
1 'polypeptide(L)'
;MASEKGLDWLLDDLTKRVSYIRHALVLSNDGLVTGASTGLVREDAEHLAAVSSGLHSLARGSGRHFQAGKARQTMVEFDDAMLFVTAAGEGSCLCVLSAAEADVGQVAYEMTLMVNRVGEHLAVAARQPGRVTVSDF
;
A
#
# COMPACT_ATOMS: atom_id res chain seq x y z
N MET A 1 -5.27 -16.61 -9.23
CA MET A 1 -3.85 -16.60 -8.80
C MET A 1 -2.97 -15.92 -9.85
N ALA A 2 -3.27 -14.68 -10.24
CA ALA A 2 -2.56 -13.97 -11.32
C ALA A 2 -2.12 -12.54 -10.95
N SER A 3 -2.06 -12.18 -9.66
CA SER A 3 -1.74 -10.80 -9.25
C SER A 3 -0.60 -10.67 -8.23
N GLU A 4 -0.05 -11.75 -7.68
CA GLU A 4 0.94 -11.64 -6.59
C GLU A 4 2.29 -11.10 -7.07
N LYS A 5 2.74 -11.41 -8.29
CA LYS A 5 4.07 -10.96 -8.78
C LYS A 5 4.12 -9.54 -9.34
N GLY A 6 2.96 -8.89 -9.52
CA GLY A 6 2.89 -7.64 -10.28
C GLY A 6 3.37 -6.41 -9.50
N LEU A 7 3.20 -6.41 -8.18
CA LEU A 7 3.42 -5.24 -7.33
C LEU A 7 4.71 -5.34 -6.50
N ASP A 8 5.17 -6.55 -6.17
CA ASP A 8 6.34 -6.77 -5.32
C ASP A 8 7.59 -6.05 -5.83
N TRP A 9 7.84 -6.08 -7.14
CA TRP A 9 9.00 -5.42 -7.73
C TRP A 9 8.95 -3.89 -7.62
N LEU A 10 7.75 -3.29 -7.67
CA LEU A 10 7.58 -1.85 -7.47
C LEU A 10 7.90 -1.47 -6.03
N LEU A 11 7.47 -2.29 -5.08
CA LEU A 11 7.72 -2.09 -3.65
C LEU A 11 9.19 -2.27 -3.30
N ASP A 12 9.86 -3.26 -3.90
CA ASP A 12 11.31 -3.42 -3.79
C ASP A 12 12.09 -2.23 -4.37
N ASP A 13 11.57 -1.63 -5.43
CA ASP A 13 12.19 -0.46 -6.05
C ASP A 13 12.01 0.80 -5.19
N LEU A 14 10.91 0.91 -4.42
CA LEU A 14 10.74 1.94 -3.38
C LEU A 14 11.73 1.78 -2.22
N THR A 15 11.87 0.56 -1.68
CA THR A 15 12.81 0.30 -0.57
C THR A 15 14.26 0.56 -0.98
N LYS A 16 14.62 0.31 -2.25
CA LYS A 16 15.95 0.61 -2.80
C LYS A 16 16.20 2.10 -3.02
N ARG A 17 15.17 2.86 -3.44
CA ARG A 17 15.30 4.31 -3.69
C ARG A 17 15.43 5.13 -2.42
N VAL A 18 14.75 4.72 -1.35
CA VAL A 18 14.78 5.43 -0.07
C VAL A 18 15.42 4.53 0.97
N SER A 19 16.69 4.75 1.24
CA SER A 19 17.51 3.86 2.10
C SER A 19 16.98 3.66 3.51
N TYR A 20 16.14 4.58 4.01
CA TYR A 20 15.52 4.49 5.34
C TYR A 20 14.19 3.73 5.34
N ILE A 21 13.60 3.41 4.18
CA ILE A 21 12.41 2.56 4.10
C ILE A 21 12.84 1.11 4.31
N ARG A 22 12.33 0.49 5.38
CA ARG A 22 12.60 -0.90 5.73
C ARG A 22 11.66 -1.85 4.99
N HIS A 23 10.37 -1.52 4.98
CA HIS A 23 9.33 -2.35 4.38
C HIS A 23 8.27 -1.51 3.68
N ALA A 24 7.70 -2.06 2.61
CA ALA A 24 6.54 -1.50 1.95
C ALA A 24 5.55 -2.61 1.59
N LEU A 25 4.25 -2.34 1.71
CA LEU A 25 3.20 -3.26 1.28
C LEU A 25 2.02 -2.53 0.67
N VAL A 26 1.35 -3.18 -0.28
CA VAL A 26 0.02 -2.80 -0.74
C VAL A 26 -0.97 -3.81 -0.17
N LEU A 27 -2.08 -3.30 0.33
CA LEU A 27 -3.16 -4.08 0.91
C LEU A 27 -4.51 -3.62 0.36
N SER A 28 -5.50 -4.49 0.42
CA SER A 28 -6.90 -4.10 0.24
C SER A 28 -7.49 -3.54 1.54
N ASN A 29 -8.63 -2.85 1.42
CA ASN A 29 -9.32 -2.22 2.55
C ASN A 29 -9.84 -3.20 3.61
N ASP A 30 -9.95 -4.50 3.28
CA ASP A 30 -10.29 -5.58 4.21
C ASP A 30 -9.05 -6.19 4.91
N GLY A 31 -7.84 -5.70 4.60
CA GLY A 31 -6.61 -6.10 5.28
C GLY A 31 -5.86 -7.26 4.62
N LEU A 32 -6.20 -7.65 3.39
CA LEU A 32 -5.44 -8.66 2.65
C LEU A 32 -4.23 -8.05 1.94
N VAL A 33 -3.09 -8.72 2.02
CA VAL A 33 -1.86 -8.33 1.32
C VAL A 33 -2.05 -8.56 -0.19
N THR A 34 -1.80 -7.53 -0.99
CA THR A 34 -1.84 -7.60 -2.47
C THR A 34 -0.46 -7.45 -3.12
N GLY A 35 0.52 -6.96 -2.37
CA GLY A 35 1.94 -7.00 -2.72
C GLY A 35 2.81 -6.59 -1.52
N ALA A 36 4.03 -7.10 -1.45
CA ALA A 36 4.96 -6.79 -0.37
C ALA A 36 6.40 -6.69 -0.89
N SER A 37 7.20 -5.82 -0.28
CA SER A 37 8.64 -5.81 -0.52
C SER A 37 9.28 -7.10 0.00
N THR A 38 10.26 -7.64 -0.72
CA THR A 38 10.95 -8.91 -0.46
C THR A 38 11.52 -9.02 0.97
N GLY A 39 11.90 -7.90 1.60
CA GLY A 39 12.41 -7.88 2.97
C GLY A 39 11.36 -8.10 4.06
N LEU A 40 10.06 -8.06 3.72
CA LEU A 40 8.97 -8.26 4.67
C LEU A 40 8.46 -9.70 4.54
N VAL A 41 8.71 -10.53 5.56
CA VAL A 41 8.23 -11.91 5.56
C VAL A 41 6.70 -11.95 5.64
N ARG A 42 6.12 -13.04 5.15
CA ARG A 42 4.67 -13.16 4.98
C ARG A 42 3.85 -12.89 6.25
N GLU A 43 4.27 -13.46 7.38
CA GLU A 43 3.57 -13.30 8.66
C GLU A 43 3.55 -11.82 9.10
N ASP A 44 4.70 -11.15 9.01
CA ASP A 44 4.80 -9.72 9.31
C ASP A 44 3.99 -8.87 8.31
N ALA A 45 3.95 -9.25 7.04
CA ALA A 45 3.13 -8.58 6.03
C ALA A 45 1.64 -8.68 6.34
N GLU A 46 1.15 -9.86 6.71
CA GLU A 46 -0.23 -10.09 7.11
C GLU A 46 -0.59 -9.29 8.38
N HIS A 47 0.31 -9.26 9.37
CA HIS A 47 0.13 -8.45 10.57
C HIS A 47 0.08 -6.95 10.26
N LEU A 48 1.04 -6.46 9.48
CA LEU A 48 1.14 -5.04 9.12
C LEU A 48 -0.05 -4.60 8.26
N ALA A 49 -0.58 -5.48 7.40
CA ALA A 49 -1.79 -5.22 6.63
C ALA A 49 -3.03 -5.08 7.54
N ALA A 50 -3.20 -5.96 8.53
CA ALA A 50 -4.30 -5.86 9.48
C ALA A 50 -4.26 -4.55 10.30
N VAL A 51 -3.07 -4.17 10.77
CA VAL A 51 -2.87 -2.90 11.49
C VAL A 51 -3.18 -1.71 10.57
N SER A 52 -2.67 -1.72 9.35
CA SER A 52 -2.81 -0.61 8.39
C SER A 52 -4.26 -0.39 7.96
N SER A 53 -5.02 -1.47 7.72
CA SER A 53 -6.44 -1.38 7.34
C SER A 53 -7.30 -0.82 8.49
N GLY A 54 -6.97 -1.19 9.74
CA GLY A 54 -7.58 -0.64 10.94
C GLY A 54 -7.33 0.86 11.07
N LEU A 55 -6.07 1.30 10.98
CA LEU A 55 -5.68 2.71 11.03
C LEU A 55 -6.39 3.53 9.94
N HIS A 56 -6.38 3.04 8.70
CA HIS A 56 -7.05 3.72 7.59
C HIS A 56 -8.56 3.85 7.83
N SER A 57 -9.19 2.80 8.36
CA SER A 57 -10.63 2.79 8.66
C SER A 57 -11.00 3.78 9.77
N LEU A 58 -10.20 3.87 10.83
CA LEU A 58 -10.38 4.84 11.92
C LEU A 58 -10.19 6.27 11.44
N ALA A 59 -9.14 6.54 10.64
CA ALA A 59 -8.89 7.86 10.07
C ALA A 59 -10.04 8.30 9.15
N ARG A 60 -10.50 7.39 8.29
CA ARG A 60 -11.65 7.63 7.40
C ARG A 60 -12.95 7.86 8.18
N GLY A 61 -13.18 7.10 9.25
CA GLY A 61 -14.33 7.28 10.14
C GLY A 61 -14.32 8.65 10.82
N SER A 62 -13.17 9.05 11.34
CA SER A 62 -12.97 10.35 11.99
C SER A 62 -13.20 11.51 11.03
N GLY A 63 -12.63 11.44 9.81
CA GLY A 63 -12.82 12.46 8.78
C GLY A 63 -14.29 12.65 8.39
N ARG A 64 -15.08 11.56 8.32
CA ARG A 64 -16.53 11.65 8.12
C ARG A 64 -17.26 12.24 9.33
N HIS A 65 -16.94 11.76 10.54
CA HIS A 65 -17.63 12.17 11.76
C HIS A 65 -17.47 13.66 12.04
N PHE A 66 -16.25 14.17 11.89
CA PHE A 66 -15.92 15.58 12.13
C PHE A 66 -16.04 16.47 10.88
N GLN A 67 -16.59 15.95 9.77
CA GLN A 67 -16.71 16.68 8.50
C GLN A 67 -15.38 17.27 7.97
N ALA A 68 -14.26 16.63 8.31
CA ALA A 68 -12.90 17.06 7.94
C ALA A 68 -12.45 16.54 6.55
N GLY A 69 -13.33 15.84 5.83
CA GLY A 69 -13.05 15.30 4.50
C GLY A 69 -12.31 13.96 4.55
N LYS A 70 -11.59 13.64 3.46
CA LYS A 70 -10.86 12.38 3.31
C LYS A 70 -9.49 12.48 3.96
N ALA A 71 -9.12 11.49 4.77
CA ALA A 71 -7.76 11.35 5.28
C ALA A 71 -6.78 11.19 4.12
N ARG A 72 -5.78 12.06 4.05
CA ARG A 72 -4.73 11.98 3.02
C ARG A 72 -3.69 10.93 3.37
N GLN A 73 -3.34 10.85 4.65
CA GLN A 73 -2.31 9.96 5.17
C GLN A 73 -2.50 9.80 6.67
N THR A 74 -2.11 8.64 7.20
CA THR A 74 -1.92 8.37 8.62
C THR A 74 -0.43 8.15 8.85
N MET A 75 0.11 8.74 9.92
CA MET A 75 1.50 8.58 10.34
C MET A 75 1.53 8.20 11.82
N VAL A 76 2.31 7.20 12.16
CA VAL A 76 2.55 6.77 13.54
C VAL A 76 4.06 6.78 13.77
N GLU A 77 4.51 7.55 14.75
CA GLU A 77 5.90 7.59 15.19
C GLU A 77 6.10 6.62 16.34
N PHE A 78 7.15 5.82 16.23
CA PHE A 78 7.69 4.96 17.27
C PHE A 78 9.09 5.48 17.64
N ASP A 79 9.64 5.01 18.75
CA ASP A 79 10.97 5.41 19.19
C ASP A 79 12.06 5.19 18.10
N ASP A 80 11.96 4.08 17.34
CA ASP A 80 12.96 3.68 16.34
C ASP A 80 12.41 3.53 14.91
N ALA A 81 11.17 3.96 14.65
CA ALA A 81 10.52 3.77 13.36
C ALA A 81 9.38 4.76 13.09
N MET A 82 9.01 4.88 11.82
CA MET A 82 7.78 5.57 11.42
C MET A 82 6.97 4.69 10.48
N LEU A 83 5.67 4.60 10.74
CA LEU A 83 4.69 3.91 9.92
C LEU A 83 3.81 4.91 9.20
N PHE A 84 3.69 4.73 7.89
CA PHE A 84 2.88 5.56 7.01
C PHE A 84 1.81 4.71 6.33
N VAL A 85 0.57 5.20 6.31
CA VAL A 85 -0.54 4.56 5.60
C VAL A 85 -1.27 5.59 4.75
N THR A 86 -1.39 5.35 3.45
CA THR A 86 -2.14 6.21 2.52
C THR A 86 -3.02 5.39 1.58
N ALA A 87 -4.05 6.02 1.02
CA ALA A 87 -4.90 5.37 0.02
C ALA A 87 -4.10 5.16 -1.28
N ALA A 88 -4.22 3.97 -1.88
CA ALA A 88 -3.48 3.57 -3.09
C ALA A 88 -4.41 3.26 -4.28
N GLY A 89 -5.50 4.00 -4.38
CA GLY A 89 -6.59 3.75 -5.32
C GLY A 89 -7.89 3.38 -4.62
N GLU A 90 -8.90 3.00 -5.40
CA GLU A 90 -10.18 2.57 -4.85
C GLU A 90 -10.05 1.14 -4.33
N GLY A 91 -10.27 0.96 -3.02
CA GLY A 91 -10.23 -0.36 -2.39
C GLY A 91 -8.86 -0.78 -1.84
N SER A 92 -7.82 0.03 -1.98
CA SER A 92 -6.44 -0.32 -1.59
C SER A 92 -5.74 0.78 -0.78
N CYS A 93 -4.73 0.36 -0.01
CA CYS A 93 -3.84 1.22 0.74
C CYS A 93 -2.37 0.83 0.48
N LEU A 94 -1.49 1.82 0.54
CA LEU A 94 -0.04 1.65 0.60
C LEU A 94 0.40 1.88 2.04
N CYS A 95 1.15 0.95 2.59
CA CYS A 95 1.78 1.05 3.89
C CYS A 95 3.31 0.99 3.75
N VAL A 96 4.00 1.86 4.48
CA VAL A 96 5.46 1.97 4.48
C VAL A 96 5.95 2.05 5.93
N LEU A 97 6.92 1.21 6.28
CA LEU A 97 7.66 1.28 7.53
C LEU A 97 9.09 1.76 7.25
N SER A 98 9.50 2.80 7.95
CA SER A 98 10.83 3.41 7.82
C SER A 98 11.53 3.52 9.17
N ALA A 99 12.83 3.78 9.14
CA ALA A 99 13.60 4.17 10.32
C ALA A 99 13.18 5.56 10.83
N ALA A 100 13.40 5.85 12.12
CA ALA A 100 13.05 7.14 12.72
C ALA A 100 13.79 8.33 12.10
N GLU A 101 14.96 8.09 11.51
CA GLU A 101 15.82 9.11 10.89
C GLU A 101 15.40 9.45 9.45
N ALA A 102 14.36 8.81 8.91
CA ALA A 102 13.91 9.04 7.55
C ALA A 102 13.41 10.48 7.35
N ASP A 103 13.75 11.10 6.22
CA ASP A 103 13.13 12.36 5.82
C ASP A 103 11.65 12.10 5.47
N VAL A 104 10.75 12.57 6.31
CA VAL A 104 9.29 12.42 6.16
C VAL A 104 8.80 12.98 4.83
N GLY A 105 9.37 14.10 4.35
CA GLY A 105 9.01 14.71 3.08
C GLY A 105 9.41 13.84 1.90
N GLN A 106 10.61 13.25 1.94
CA GLN A 106 11.09 12.32 0.91
C GLN A 106 10.23 11.04 0.88
N VAL A 107 9.92 10.47 2.05
CA VAL A 107 9.06 9.27 2.15
C VAL A 107 7.68 9.56 1.57
N ALA A 108 7.04 10.67 1.95
CA ALA A 108 5.73 11.05 1.45
C ALA A 108 5.73 11.32 -0.07
N TYR A 109 6.79 11.93 -0.61
CA TYR A 109 6.96 12.14 -2.04
C TYR A 109 7.03 10.82 -2.82
N GLU A 110 7.90 9.90 -2.39
CA GLU A 110 8.06 8.60 -3.04
C GLU A 110 6.80 7.72 -2.90
N MET A 111 6.10 7.79 -1.76
CA MET A 111 4.80 7.15 -1.58
C MET A 111 3.76 7.70 -2.57
N THR A 112 3.74 9.01 -2.81
CA THR A 112 2.84 9.62 -3.80
C THR A 112 3.11 9.09 -5.21
N LEU A 113 4.39 9.01 -5.60
CA LEU A 113 4.79 8.42 -6.88
C LEU A 113 4.45 6.92 -6.95
N MET A 114 4.55 6.21 -5.84
CA MET A 114 4.23 4.78 -5.77
C MET A 114 2.74 4.55 -5.95
N VAL A 115 1.88 5.31 -5.27
CA VAL A 115 0.42 5.23 -5.41
C VAL A 115 -0.02 5.40 -6.87
N ASN A 116 0.58 6.33 -7.60
CA ASN A 116 0.28 6.52 -9.02
C ASN A 116 0.65 5.28 -9.85
N ARG A 117 1.83 4.69 -9.62
CA ARG A 117 2.30 3.48 -10.31
C ARG A 117 1.45 2.24 -9.99
N VAL A 118 1.07 2.09 -8.72
CA VAL A 118 0.16 1.02 -8.27
C VAL A 118 -1.21 1.16 -8.97
N GLY A 119 -1.75 2.38 -9.02
CA GLY A 119 -3.02 2.67 -9.70
C GLY A 119 -3.01 2.29 -11.18
N GLU A 120 -1.93 2.61 -11.91
CA GLU A 120 -1.76 2.22 -13.31
C GLU A 120 -1.73 0.69 -13.47
N HIS A 121 -1.00 -0.01 -12.60
CA HIS A 121 -0.86 -1.47 -12.69
C HIS A 121 -2.18 -2.20 -12.39
N LEU A 122 -2.90 -1.77 -11.35
CA LEU A 122 -4.21 -2.32 -11.01
C LEU A 122 -5.26 -2.04 -12.09
N ALA A 123 -5.23 -0.85 -12.70
CA ALA A 123 -6.12 -0.50 -13.81
C ALA A 123 -5.85 -1.37 -15.06
N VAL A 124 -4.59 -1.74 -15.33
CA VAL A 124 -4.23 -2.67 -16.42
C VAL A 124 -4.73 -4.08 -16.12
N ALA A 125 -4.56 -4.58 -14.89
CA ALA A 125 -5.02 -5.90 -14.50
C ALA A 125 -6.55 -6.05 -14.65
N ALA A 126 -7.32 -5.03 -14.25
CA ALA A 126 -8.78 -5.00 -14.41
C ALA A 126 -9.24 -5.01 -15.88
N ARG A 127 -8.39 -4.56 -16.82
CA ARG A 127 -8.68 -4.51 -18.26
C ARG A 127 -8.32 -5.79 -19.01
N GLN A 128 -7.93 -6.88 -18.35
CA GLN A 128 -7.91 -8.21 -18.95
C GLN A 128 -9.24 -8.93 -18.66
N PRO A 129 -10.35 -8.64 -19.38
CA PRO A 129 -11.51 -9.52 -19.32
C PRO A 129 -11.08 -10.89 -19.83
N GLY A 130 -11.36 -11.93 -19.04
CA GLY A 130 -11.05 -13.31 -19.39
C GLY A 130 -11.46 -13.59 -20.83
N ARG A 131 -10.57 -14.24 -21.58
CA ARG A 131 -10.89 -14.80 -22.90
C ARG A 131 -12.16 -15.63 -22.74
N VAL A 132 -13.29 -15.07 -23.17
CA VAL A 132 -14.49 -15.87 -23.42
C VAL A 132 -14.15 -16.71 -24.64
N THR A 133 -13.65 -17.92 -24.40
CA THR A 133 -13.68 -18.97 -25.42
C THR A 133 -15.15 -19.33 -25.60
N VAL A 134 -15.81 -18.64 -26.54
CA VAL A 134 -17.02 -19.17 -27.15
C VAL A 134 -16.57 -20.42 -27.90
N SER A 135 -16.84 -21.58 -27.31
CA SER A 135 -16.72 -22.85 -28.00
C SER A 135 -17.92 -22.94 -28.93
N ASP A 136 -17.69 -22.72 -30.22
CA ASP A 136 -18.58 -23.21 -31.26
C ASP A 136 -18.50 -24.75 -31.25
N PHE A 137 -19.65 -25.40 -31.02
CA PHE A 137 -20.17 -26.65 -31.63
C PHE A 137 -21.25 -27.26 -30.72
#